data_AF-A0A9N9BHQ3-F1
#
_entry.id   AF-A0A9N9BHQ3-F1
#
_cell.length_a   1.000
_cell.length_b   1.000
_cell.length_c   1.000
_cell.angle_alpha   90.00
_cell.angle_beta   90.00
_cell.angle_gamma   90.00
#
_symmetry.space_group_name_H-M   'P 1'
#
loop_
_entity.id
_entity.type
_entity.pdbx_description
1 polymer ?
#
loop_
_entity_poly.entity_id
_entity_poly.type
_entity_poly.pdbx_seq_one_letter_code
_entity_poly.pdbx_strand_id
1 'polypeptide(L)' 'LREKPISTTDDRFVKLYQRCWKHEPNERPNINQVISELNSIDSKNHFDSKENEDSEIIDDEEDFSGYYVQFYDLDK' A
#
# COMPACT_ATOMS: atom_id res chain seq x y z
N LEU A 1 18.14 -2.49 -8.42
CA LEU A 1 16.74 -1.99 -8.43
C LEU A 1 15.95 -2.86 -7.47
N ARG A 2 15.25 -2.31 -6.48
CA ARG A 2 14.53 -3.11 -5.47
C ARG A 2 13.24 -3.73 -6.05
N GLU A 3 12.49 -2.96 -6.83
CA GLU A 3 11.36 -3.47 -7.59
C GLU A 3 11.25 -2.80 -8.96
N LYS A 4 10.43 -3.36 -9.85
CA LYS A 4 10.02 -2.73 -11.10
C LYS A 4 8.61 -2.16 -10.92
N PRO A 5 8.38 -0.86 -11.16
CA PRO A 5 7.04 -0.27 -11.09
C PRO A 5 6.07 -0.97 -12.04
N ILE A 6 4.83 -1.16 -11.58
CA ILE A 6 3.73 -1.63 -12.44
C ILE A 6 3.20 -0.41 -13.20
N SER A 7 2.97 -0.57 -14.51
CA SER A 7 2.61 0.56 -15.39
C SER A 7 1.30 1.27 -15.04
N THR A 8 0.45 0.66 -14.22
CA THR A 8 -0.83 1.21 -13.77
C THR A 8 -0.76 1.91 -12.42
N THR A 9 0.36 1.83 -11.72
CA THR A 9 0.55 2.46 -10.41
C THR A 9 0.77 3.97 -10.56
N ASP A 10 0.17 4.77 -9.67
CA ASP A 10 0.37 6.23 -9.67
C ASP A 10 1.87 6.57 -9.51
N ASP A 11 2.41 7.33 -10.45
CA ASP A 11 3.81 7.76 -10.47
C ASP A 11 4.25 8.44 -9.16
N ARG A 12 3.33 9.10 -8.46
CA ARG A 12 3.62 9.76 -7.17
C ARG A 12 3.82 8.72 -6.09
N PHE A 13 3.05 7.64 -6.08
CA PHE A 13 3.26 6.53 -5.18
C PHE A 13 4.61 5.85 -5.47
N VAL A 14 4.94 5.67 -6.76
CA VAL A 14 6.23 5.14 -7.18
C VAL A 14 7.40 5.96 -6.65
N LYS A 15 7.35 7.28 -6.84
CA LYS A 15 8.38 8.21 -6.34
C LYS A 15 8.46 8.20 -4.81
N LEU A 16 7.33 8.05 -4.13
CA LEU A 16 7.26 8.02 -2.66
C LEU A 16 8.01 6.81 -2.11
N TYR A 17 7.69 5.58 -2.53
CA TYR A 17 8.39 4.42 -1.98
C TYR A 17 9.88 4.40 -2.38
N GLN A 18 10.24 4.93 -3.55
CA GLN A 18 11.65 5.07 -3.95
C GLN A 18 12.42 5.99 -2.99
N ARG A 19 11.81 7.08 -2.52
CA ARG A 19 12.38 7.96 -1.49
C ARG A 19 12.47 7.27 -0.13
N CYS A 20 11.45 6.51 0.26
CA CYS A 20 11.47 5.69 1.47
C CYS A 20 12.61 4.65 1.48
N TRP A 21 13.08 4.24 0.29
CA TRP A 21 14.13 3.23 0.14
C TRP A 21 15.53 3.79 -0.11
N LYS A 22 15.74 5.10 0.09
CA LYS A 22 17.08 5.67 0.04
C LYS A 22 18.00 4.96 1.02
N HIS A 23 19.23 4.66 0.58
CA HIS A 23 20.20 3.93 1.38
C HIS A 23 20.49 4.69 2.66
N GLU A 24 20.81 5.98 2.51
CA GLU A 24 21.06 6.92 3.60
C GLU A 24 19.80 7.16 4.43
N PRO A 25 19.79 6.86 5.74
CA PRO A 25 18.63 7.03 6.60
C PRO A 25 18.11 8.46 6.65
N ASN A 26 19.02 9.44 6.60
CA ASN A 26 18.70 10.87 6.68
C ASN A 26 18.01 11.40 5.41
N GLU A 27 18.12 10.68 4.29
CA GLU A 27 17.43 11.04 3.04
C GLU A 27 16.00 10.48 2.98
N ARG A 28 15.62 9.61 3.92
CA ARG A 28 14.28 9.03 3.97
C ARG A 28 13.30 10.05 4.54
N PRO A 29 12.09 10.14 3.98
CA PRO A 29 11.03 10.95 4.57
C PRO A 29 10.64 10.41 5.94
N ASN A 30 10.22 11.30 6.84
CA ASN A 30 9.60 10.88 8.10
C ASN A 30 8.17 10.36 7.87
N ILE A 31 7.64 9.63 8.84
CA ILE A 31 6.32 8.99 8.70
C ILE A 31 5.18 10.00 8.45
N ASN A 32 5.26 11.21 9.02
CA ASN A 32 4.25 12.25 8.80
C ASN A 32 4.28 12.79 7.36
N GLN A 33 5.47 12.93 6.76
CA GLN A 33 5.62 13.29 5.36
C GLN A 33 5.05 12.20 4.45
N VAL A 34 5.32 10.93 4.75
CA VAL A 34 4.76 9.80 4.00
C VAL A 34 3.24 9.83 4.05
N ILE A 35 2.63 9.97 5.24
CA ILE A 35 1.17 10.05 5.41
C ILE A 35 0.59 11.25 4.63
N SER A 36 1.21 12.43 4.73
CA SER A 36 0.75 13.61 4.01
C SER A 36 0.78 13.42 2.48
N GLU A 37 1.82 12.78 1.95
CA GLU A 37 1.93 12.50 0.52
C GLU A 37 0.91 11.44 0.07
N LEU A 38 0.69 10.40 0.87
CA LEU A 38 -0.33 9.38 0.60
C LEU A 38 -1.74 9.98 0.55
N ASN A 39 -2.11 10.82 1.52
CA ASN A 39 -3.41 11.50 1.54
C ASN A 39 -3.62 12.39 0.29
N SER A 40 -2.55 13.01 -0.22
CA SER A 40 -2.59 13.81 -1.45
C SER A 40 -2.70 12.96 -2.72
N ILE A 41 -2.23 11.71 -2.68
CA ILE A 41 -2.40 10.73 -3.75
C ILE A 41 -3.85 10.27 -3.80
N ASP A 42 -4.39 9.88 -2.63
CA ASP A 42 -5.74 9.35 -2.45
C ASP A 42 -6.83 10.36 -2.83
N SER A 43 -6.63 11.65 -2.51
CA SER A 43 -7.53 12.74 -2.87
C SER A 43 -7.76 12.93 -4.38
N LYS A 44 -6.96 12.29 -5.25
CA LYS A 44 -7.16 12.33 -6.72
C LYS A 44 -7.87 11.10 -7.27
N ASN A 45 -8.05 10.06 -6.46
CA ASN A 45 -8.66 8.79 -6.83
C ASN A 45 -10.01 8.61 -6.15
N HIS A 46 -10.78 9.68 -5.96
CA HIS A 46 -12.21 9.56 -5.68
C HIS A 46 -12.88 8.96 -6.92
N PHE A 47 -12.72 7.65 -7.12
CA PHE A 47 -13.79 6.85 -7.66
C PHE A 47 -14.96 7.15 -6.72
N ASP A 48 -15.94 7.90 -7.24
CA ASP A 48 -17.23 8.11 -6.61
C ASP A 48 -17.82 6.74 -6.28
N SER A 49 -17.40 6.17 -5.16
CA SER A 49 -18.05 5.07 -4.51
C SER A 49 -19.30 5.72 -3.95
N LYS A 50 -20.35 5.79 -4.78
CA LYS A 50 -21.68 6.05 -4.29
C LYS A 50 -21.89 5.09 -3.14
N GLU A 51 -22.00 5.65 -1.95
CA GLU A 51 -22.48 4.96 -0.77
C GLU A 51 -23.82 4.32 -1.15
N ASN A 52 -23.82 3.01 -1.37
CA ASN A 52 -25.02 2.22 -1.19
C ASN A 52 -24.88 1.68 0.23
N GLU A 53 -25.62 2.28 1.15
CA GLU A 53 -25.98 1.69 2.43
C GLU A 53 -26.67 0.35 2.14
N ASP A 54 -25.93 -0.74 2.16
CA ASP A 54 -26.44 -2.10 2.41
C ASP A 54 -25.30 -2.88 3.06
N SER A 55 -25.18 -2.70 4.38
CA SER A 55 -24.29 -3.50 5.22
C SER A 55 -24.90 -4.89 5.43
N GLU A 56 -24.49 -5.87 4.63
CA GLU A 56 -24.51 -7.27 5.06
C GLU A 56 -23.14 -7.61 5.64
N ILE A 57 -23.09 -7.78 6.96
CA ILE A 57 -21.95 -8.33 7.68
C ILE A 57 -21.87 -9.81 7.28
N ILE A 58 -20.87 -10.18 6.48
CA ILE A 58 -20.49 -11.57 6.28
C ILE A 58 -19.46 -11.90 7.37
N ASP A 59 -19.93 -12.51 8.46
CA ASP A 59 -19.08 -13.21 9.42
C ASP A 59 -18.64 -14.53 8.77
N ASP A 60 -17.62 -14.47 7.91
CA ASP A 60 -16.84 -15.65 7.56
C ASP A 60 -15.44 -15.48 8.14
N GLU A 61 -15.20 -16.12 9.29
CA GLU A 61 -13.86 -16.48 9.76
C GLU A 61 -13.23 -17.43 8.72
N GLU A 62 -12.79 -16.91 7.58
CA GLU A 62 -11.87 -17.66 6.73
C GLU A 62 -10.46 -17.54 7.31
N ASP A 63 -9.94 -18.70 7.70
CA ASP A 63 -8.64 -18.96 8.26
C ASP A 63 -7.50 -18.35 7.40
N PHE A 64 -7.11 -17.13 7.75
CA PHE A 64 -6.00 -16.41 7.13
C PHE A 64 -4.63 -17.08 7.41
N SER A 65 -4.58 -18.12 8.26
CA SER A 65 -3.31 -18.80 8.60
C SER A 65 -2.71 -19.50 7.38
N GLY A 66 -3.52 -19.99 6.45
CA GLY A 66 -3.04 -20.65 5.23
C GLY A 66 -2.23 -19.73 4.32
N TYR A 67 -2.59 -18.44 4.26
CA TYR A 67 -1.87 -17.45 3.46
C TYR A 67 -0.54 -17.05 4.13
N TYR A 68 -0.53 -16.97 5.46
CA TYR A 68 0.65 -16.57 6.23
C TYR A 68 1.75 -17.66 6.24
N VAL A 69 1.37 -18.94 6.30
CA VAL A 69 2.32 -20.07 6.24
C VAL A 69 3.08 -20.13 4.90
N GLN A 70 2.43 -19.81 3.77
CA GLN A 70 3.09 -19.81 2.44
C GLN A 70 4.19 -18.76 2.29
N PHE A 71 4.14 -17.63 3.01
CA PHE A 71 5.17 -16.59 2.91
C PHE A 71 6.45 -16.92 3.69
N TYR A 72 6.37 -17.70 4.77
CA TYR A 72 7.54 -18.01 5.60
C TYR A 72 8.42 -19.14 5.06
N ASP A 73 7.91 -19.96 4.15
CA ASP A 73 8.69 -21.06 3.54
C ASP A 73 9.57 -20.63 2.36
N LEU A 74 9.61 -19.33 2.01
CA LEU A 74 10.36 -18.81 0.85
C LEU A 74 11.83 -18.42 1.14
N ASP A 75 12.31 -18.54 2.38
CA ASP A 75 13.71 -18.30 2.74
C ASP A 75 14.46 -19.60 3.10
N LYS A 76 14.56 -20.54 2.15
CA LYS A 76 15.43 -21.73 2.28
C LYS A 76 16.23 -22.04 1.01
#